data_AF-A0A009I014-F1
#
_entry.id   AF-A0A009I014-F1
#
_cell.length_a   1.000
_cell.length_b   1.000
_cell.length_c   1.000
_cell.angle_alpha   90.00
_cell.angle_beta   90.00
_cell.angle_gamma   90.00
#
_symmetry.space_group_name_H-M   'P 1'
#
loop_
_entity.id
_entity.type
_entity.pdbx_description
1 polymer ?
#
loop_
_entity_poly.entity_id
_entity_poly.type
_entity_poly.pdbx_seq_one_letter_code
_entity_poly.pdbx_strand_id
1 'polypeptide(L)'
;MSALLAGLPYQVPATTINRLCGSSLDAIAIAARAIKAGEANLVIAGGVESMSRAPYVMGKSDNAFGRSQKIEDTTMGWRFINPKLKELYGVDTMPQTAENVAEQFNVNRADQ
;
A
#
# COMPACT_ATOMS: atom_id res chain seq x y z
N MET A 1 -7.54 15.25 3.63
CA MET A 1 -7.25 15.58 5.05
C MET A 1 -5.89 16.27 5.22
N SER A 2 -4.78 15.73 4.72
CA SER A 2 -3.44 16.35 4.85
C SER A 2 -3.38 17.80 4.36
N ALA A 3 -3.87 18.09 3.15
CA ALA A 3 -3.90 19.43 2.58
C ALA A 3 -4.65 20.46 3.46
N LEU A 4 -5.82 20.07 3.97
CA LEU A 4 -6.62 20.91 4.87
C LEU A 4 -5.90 21.16 6.21
N LEU A 5 -5.29 20.12 6.80
CA LEU A 5 -4.51 20.24 8.04
C LEU A 5 -3.26 21.12 7.86
N ALA A 6 -2.69 21.17 6.65
CA ALA A 6 -1.59 22.06 6.29
C ALA A 6 -2.03 23.49 5.96
N GLY A 7 -3.33 23.80 6.03
CA GLY A 7 -3.87 25.13 5.78
C GLY A 7 -4.07 25.50 4.31
N LEU A 8 -4.06 24.52 3.39
CA LEU A 8 -4.43 24.79 2.00
C LEU A 8 -5.93 25.12 1.87
N PRO A 9 -6.32 26.02 0.95
CA PRO A 9 -7.72 26.34 0.70
C PRO A 9 -8.55 25.09 0.36
N TYR A 10 -9.80 25.03 0.80
CA TYR A 10 -10.67 23.86 0.57
C TYR A 10 -10.99 23.61 -0.91
N GLN A 11 -10.76 24.62 -1.76
CA GLN A 11 -10.92 24.53 -3.21
C GLN A 11 -9.78 23.75 -3.88
N VAL A 12 -8.64 23.54 -3.20
CA VAL A 12 -7.53 22.74 -3.73
C VAL A 12 -7.91 21.25 -3.62
N PRO A 13 -8.11 20.54 -4.74
CA PRO A 13 -8.46 19.13 -4.70
C PRO A 13 -7.27 18.29 -4.22
N ALA A 14 -7.56 17.14 -3.61
CA ALA A 14 -6.55 16.19 -3.17
C ALA A 14 -7.02 14.75 -3.42
N THR A 15 -6.09 13.88 -3.78
CA THR A 15 -6.33 12.44 -3.96
C THR A 15 -5.22 11.63 -3.31
N THR A 16 -5.53 10.43 -2.85
CA THR A 16 -4.55 9.49 -2.26
C THR A 16 -4.34 8.35 -3.23
N ILE A 17 -3.07 8.07 -3.56
CA ILE A 17 -2.68 7.01 -4.49
C ILE A 17 -2.15 5.82 -3.69
N ASN A 18 -2.58 4.61 -4.06
CA ASN A 18 -2.08 3.37 -3.44
C ASN A 18 -1.51 2.44 -4.50
N ARG A 19 -0.18 2.29 -4.45
CA ARG A 19 0.59 1.29 -5.17
C ARG A 19 1.62 0.64 -4.23
N LEU A 20 1.21 0.31 -3.01
CA LEU A 20 2.06 -0.24 -1.95
C LEU A 20 3.37 0.57 -1.82
N CYS A 21 4.53 -0.09 -1.80
CA CYS A 21 5.85 0.54 -1.67
C CYS A 21 6.14 1.62 -2.74
N GLY A 22 5.47 1.57 -3.89
CA GLY A 22 5.66 2.51 -5.01
C GLY A 22 4.69 3.71 -5.01
N SER A 23 3.86 3.89 -3.97
CA SER A 23 2.76 4.87 -3.98
C SER A 23 3.21 6.32 -4.19
N SER A 24 4.29 6.75 -3.55
CA SER A 24 4.78 8.14 -3.67
C SER A 24 5.33 8.44 -5.07
N LEU A 25 6.03 7.48 -5.67
CA LEU A 25 6.54 7.62 -7.04
C LEU A 25 5.39 7.64 -8.06
N ASP A 26 4.34 6.87 -7.82
CA ASP A 26 3.15 6.90 -8.67
C ASP A 26 2.37 8.22 -8.54
N ALA A 27 2.30 8.79 -7.32
CA ALA A 27 1.76 10.13 -7.12
C ALA A 27 2.54 11.21 -7.90
N ILE A 28 3.87 11.13 -7.91
CA ILE A 28 4.72 12.02 -8.74
C ILE A 28 4.43 11.80 -10.22
N ALA A 29 4.30 10.56 -10.67
CA ALA A 29 4.01 10.24 -12.07
C ALA A 29 2.65 10.78 -12.52
N ILE A 30 1.62 10.69 -11.67
CA ILE A 30 0.29 11.26 -11.94
C ILE A 30 0.35 12.79 -12.02
N ALA A 31 1.04 13.46 -11.10
CA ALA A 31 1.22 14.91 -11.12
C ALA A 31 1.93 15.38 -12.40
N ALA A 32 3.01 14.70 -12.79
CA ALA A 32 3.74 14.99 -14.01
C ALA A 32 2.86 14.82 -15.27
N ARG A 33 2.03 13.77 -15.31
CA ARG A 33 1.09 13.54 -16.42
C ARG A 33 0.03 14.63 -16.51
N ALA A 34 -0.56 15.05 -15.39
CA ALA A 34 -1.57 16.13 -15.36
C ALA A 34 -0.99 17.47 -15.86
N ILE A 35 0.23 17.81 -15.44
CA ILE A 35 0.92 19.02 -15.93
C ILE A 35 1.22 18.90 -17.42
N LYS A 36 1.75 17.76 -17.86
CA LYS A 36 2.05 17.50 -19.28
C LYS A 36 0.80 17.57 -20.17
N ALA A 37 -0.35 17.12 -19.66
CA ALA A 37 -1.63 17.18 -20.36
C ALA A 37 -2.26 18.59 -20.39
N GLY A 38 -1.70 19.55 -19.65
CA GLY A 38 -2.27 20.90 -19.53
C GLY A 38 -3.48 20.98 -18.59
N GLU A 39 -3.76 19.93 -17.82
CA GLU A 39 -4.89 19.86 -16.87
C GLU A 39 -4.58 20.55 -15.55
N ALA A 40 -3.29 20.73 -15.22
CA ALA A 40 -2.83 21.43 -14.03
C ALA A 40 -1.57 22.25 -14.33
N ASN A 41 -1.41 23.39 -13.64
CA ASN A 41 -0.18 24.20 -13.73
C ASN A 41 0.75 23.99 -12.54
N LEU A 42 0.21 23.61 -11.38
CA LEU A 42 0.96 23.38 -10.15
C LEU A 42 0.30 22.24 -9.37
N VAL A 43 1.10 21.27 -8.93
CA VAL A 43 0.66 20.11 -8.16
C VAL A 43 1.69 19.81 -7.07
N ILE A 44 1.22 19.48 -5.86
CA ILE A 44 2.05 18.93 -4.78
C ILE A 44 1.90 17.41 -4.81
N ALA A 45 3.01 16.68 -4.92
CA ALA A 45 3.04 15.23 -4.88
C ALA A 45 4.00 14.72 -3.80
N GLY A 46 3.65 13.60 -3.17
CA GLY A 46 4.44 13.00 -2.09
C GLY A 46 3.79 11.72 -1.57
N GLY A 47 4.24 11.25 -0.41
CA GLY A 47 3.67 10.10 0.27
C GLY A 47 3.89 10.16 1.78
N VAL A 48 3.08 9.42 2.51
CA VAL A 48 3.18 9.29 3.98
C VAL A 48 2.79 7.87 4.35
N GLU A 49 3.44 7.32 5.37
CA GLU A 49 3.10 6.05 5.98
C GLU A 49 3.38 6.12 7.49
N SER A 50 2.54 5.48 8.31
CA SER A 50 2.75 5.38 9.75
C SER A 50 2.54 3.95 10.22
N MET A 51 3.54 3.10 9.96
CA MET A 51 3.52 1.69 10.35
C MET A 51 3.32 1.51 11.87
N SER A 52 3.94 2.37 12.69
CA SER A 52 3.78 2.33 14.16
C SER A 52 2.33 2.57 14.63
N ARG A 53 1.47 3.13 13.77
CA ARG A 53 0.06 3.44 14.07
C ARG A 53 -0.90 2.70 13.15
N ALA A 54 -0.41 1.72 12.38
CA ALA A 54 -1.26 0.90 11.54
C ALA A 54 -2.27 0.14 12.42
N PRO A 55 -3.58 0.22 12.12
CA PRO A 55 -4.59 -0.37 12.98
C PRO A 55 -4.65 -1.89 12.82
N TYR A 56 -5.30 -2.54 13.77
CA TYR A 56 -5.85 -3.87 13.53
C TYR A 56 -7.14 -3.79 12.73
N VAL A 57 -7.44 -4.84 11.97
CA VAL A 57 -8.68 -4.99 11.20
C VAL A 57 -9.41 -6.26 11.58
N MET A 58 -10.74 -6.22 11.56
CA MET A 58 -11.61 -7.37 11.83
C MET A 58 -12.68 -7.44 10.74
N GLY A 59 -12.83 -8.62 10.14
CA GLY A 59 -13.92 -8.89 9.21
C GLY A 59 -15.28 -8.79 9.90
N LYS A 60 -16.32 -8.39 9.16
CA LYS A 60 -17.69 -8.44 9.70
C LYS A 60 -18.10 -9.90 9.93
N SER A 61 -19.06 -10.12 10.83
CA SER A 61 -19.68 -11.44 10.99
C SER A 61 -20.50 -11.79 9.75
N ASP A 62 -20.34 -13.01 9.24
CA ASP A 62 -21.10 -13.50 8.08
C ASP A 62 -22.54 -13.92 8.44
N ASN A 63 -22.82 -14.15 9.73
CA ASN A 63 -24.12 -14.55 10.24
C ASN A 63 -24.41 -13.97 11.63
N ALA A 64 -25.68 -14.01 12.04
CA ALA A 64 -26.09 -13.61 13.38
C ALA A 64 -25.46 -14.55 14.43
N PHE A 65 -24.91 -13.96 15.49
CA PHE A 65 -24.22 -14.69 16.57
C PHE A 65 -23.01 -15.54 16.12
N GLY A 66 -22.38 -15.16 15.00
CA GLY A 66 -21.15 -15.80 14.51
C GLY A 66 -20.02 -15.79 15.55
N ARG A 67 -19.15 -16.80 15.49
CA ARG A 67 -18.05 -17.01 16.46
C ARG A 67 -16.67 -17.09 15.81
N SER A 68 -16.57 -16.63 14.56
CA SER A 68 -15.36 -16.70 13.71
C SER A 68 -14.59 -15.38 13.66
N GLN A 69 -14.80 -14.47 14.62
CA GLN A 69 -14.12 -13.18 14.66
C GLN A 69 -12.60 -13.38 14.74
N LYS A 70 -11.89 -12.77 13.80
CA LYS A 70 -10.43 -12.77 13.74
C LYS A 70 -9.95 -11.34 13.57
N ILE A 71 -8.91 -10.99 14.34
CA ILE A 71 -8.19 -9.73 14.22
C ILE A 71 -6.93 -9.98 13.41
N GLU A 72 -6.65 -9.11 12.44
CA GLU A 72 -5.46 -9.17 11.59
C GLU A 72 -4.71 -7.83 11.65
N ASP A 73 -3.38 -7.88 11.68
CA ASP A 73 -2.50 -6.69 11.70
C ASP A 73 -2.39 -6.08 10.29
N THR A 74 -2.33 -4.74 10.21
CA THR A 74 -2.11 -4.01 8.94
C THR A 74 -0.73 -3.37 8.84
N THR A 75 0.12 -3.51 9.87
CA THR A 75 1.48 -2.99 9.89
C THR A 75 2.26 -3.39 8.64
N MET A 76 2.19 -4.68 8.25
CA MET A 76 2.81 -5.16 7.02
C MET A 76 2.25 -6.53 6.60
N GLY A 77 2.35 -6.84 5.30
CA GLY A 77 2.16 -8.19 4.79
C GLY A 77 0.70 -8.56 4.47
N TRP A 78 0.48 -9.85 4.25
CA TRP A 78 -0.80 -10.40 3.82
C TRP A 78 -1.80 -10.47 4.99
N ARG A 79 -3.04 -10.07 4.71
CA ARG A 79 -4.21 -10.19 5.59
C ARG A 79 -5.45 -10.39 4.74
N PHE A 80 -6.50 -11.00 5.29
CA PHE A 80 -7.71 -11.38 4.55
C PHE A 80 -7.36 -12.14 3.24
N ILE A 81 -6.46 -13.11 3.34
CA ILE A 81 -5.93 -13.84 2.19
C ILE A 81 -7.06 -14.52 1.43
N ASN A 82 -7.14 -14.24 0.12
CA ASN A 82 -8.04 -14.94 -0.78
C ASN A 82 -7.46 -16.33 -1.11
N PRO A 83 -8.18 -17.44 -0.86
CA PRO A 83 -7.69 -18.79 -1.14
C PRO A 83 -7.29 -19.00 -2.61
N LYS A 84 -8.04 -18.44 -3.56
CA LYS A 84 -7.72 -18.55 -5.00
C LYS A 84 -6.43 -17.81 -5.36
N LEU A 85 -6.18 -16.66 -4.73
CA LEU A 85 -4.94 -15.92 -4.94
C LEU A 85 -3.73 -16.74 -4.46
N LYS A 86 -3.86 -17.34 -3.27
CA LYS A 86 -2.83 -18.21 -2.71
C LYS A 86 -2.53 -19.42 -3.60
N GLU A 87 -3.57 -20.04 -4.16
CA GLU A 87 -3.41 -21.20 -5.06
C GLU A 87 -2.72 -20.82 -6.38
N LEU A 88 -3.10 -19.69 -6.98
CA LEU A 88 -2.59 -19.29 -8.30
C LEU A 88 -1.18 -18.68 -8.26
N TYR A 89 -0.87 -17.90 -7.22
CA TYR A 89 0.34 -17.06 -7.19
C TYR A 89 1.13 -17.14 -5.88
N GLY A 90 0.65 -17.88 -4.89
CA GLY A 90 1.21 -17.86 -3.54
C GLY A 90 0.83 -16.61 -2.74
N VAL A 91 1.32 -16.57 -1.50
CA VAL A 91 1.20 -15.43 -0.57
C VAL A 91 2.49 -15.29 0.21
N ASP A 92 3.60 -15.41 -0.50
CA ASP A 92 4.93 -15.27 0.09
C ASP A 92 5.05 -13.90 0.75
N THR A 93 5.61 -13.91 1.95
CA THR A 93 5.98 -12.68 2.64
C THR A 93 7.12 -11.98 1.90
N MET A 94 7.30 -10.69 2.13
CA MET A 94 8.37 -9.94 1.47
C MET A 94 9.77 -10.54 1.71
N PRO A 95 10.13 -11.01 2.93
CA PRO A 95 11.39 -11.73 3.14
C PRO A 95 11.49 -13.01 2.30
N GLN A 96 10.42 -13.80 2.19
CA GLN A 96 10.43 -15.00 1.34
C GLN A 96 10.66 -14.66 -0.13
N THR A 97 10.00 -13.60 -0.64
CA THR A 97 10.26 -13.15 -2.01
C THR A 97 11.69 -12.65 -2.21
N ALA A 98 12.33 -12.07 -1.19
CA ALA A 98 13.73 -11.65 -1.25
C ALA A 98 14.66 -12.87 -1.33
N GLU A 99 14.41 -13.92 -0.55
CA GLU A 99 15.15 -15.19 -0.64
C GLU A 99 14.95 -15.86 -2.00
N ASN A 100 13.72 -15.88 -2.53
CA ASN A 100 13.45 -16.43 -3.86
C ASN A 100 14.24 -15.68 -4.96
N VAL A 101 14.36 -14.35 -4.85
CA VAL A 101 15.19 -13.54 -5.75
C VAL A 101 16.67 -13.87 -5.57
N ALA A 102 17.15 -13.98 -4.33
CA ALA A 102 18.54 -14.32 -4.05
C ALA A 102 18.91 -15.68 -4.62
N GLU A 103 18.05 -16.70 -4.46
CA GLU A 103 18.23 -18.02 -5.04
C GLU A 103 18.19 -17.98 -6.57
N GLN A 104 17.17 -17.35 -7.16
CA GLN A 104 16.99 -17.29 -8.61
C GLN A 104 18.15 -16.61 -9.34
N PHE A 105 18.72 -15.57 -8.74
CA PHE A 105 19.79 -14.78 -9.36
C PHE A 105 21.19 -15.09 -8.77
N ASN A 106 21.31 -16.13 -7.95
CA ASN A 106 22.56 -16.52 -7.26
C ASN A 106 23.23 -15.36 -6.52
N VAL A 107 22.46 -14.61 -5.72
CA VAL A 107 22.97 -13.52 -4.88
C VAL A 107 23.46 -14.06 -3.54
N ASN A 108 24.78 -14.17 -3.43
CA ASN A 108 25.46 -14.70 -2.26
C ASN A 108 25.13 -13.89 -1.00
N ARG A 109 25.03 -14.56 0.15
CA ARG A 109 24.78 -13.88 1.43
C ARG A 109 25.84 -12.83 1.79
N ALA A 110 27.09 -13.03 1.38
CA ALA A 110 28.16 -12.06 1.64
C ALA A 110 28.00 -10.74 0.83
N ASP A 111 27.23 -10.78 -0.26
CA ASP A 111 27.02 -9.65 -1.17
C ASP A 111 25.70 -8.88 -0.88
N GLN A 112 24.83 -9.44 -0.02
CA GLN A 112 23.58 -8.82 0.43
C GLN A 112 23.84 -7.82 1.57
#